data_AF-A0A7J8XQL6-F1
#
_entry.id   AF-A0A7J8XQL6-F1
#
_cell.length_a   1.000
_cell.length_b   1.000
_cell.length_c   1.000
_cell.angle_alpha   90.00
_cell.angle_beta   90.00
_cell.angle_gamma   90.00
#
_symmetry.space_group_name_H-M   'P 1'
#
loop_
_entity.id
_entity.type
_entity.pdbx_description
1 polymer ?
#
loop_
_entity_poly.entity_id
_entity_poly.type
_entity_poly.pdbx_seq_one_letter_code
_entity_poly.pdbx_strand_id
1 'polypeptide(L)'
;MDTKVVSRAFAGSLPVDSVQALASKNLKNIPSRYIRPEVEIVVSIDESQQFPVIDVSKLDHDDEQKKLHRACKDWGFFQLINHGIADELIEKMKIDTQEFFKLPLEEKMAYAQLPNEIE
;
A
#
# COMPACT_ATOMS: atom_id res chain seq x y z
N MET A 1 12.71 30.29 -38.89
CA MET A 1 11.75 30.57 -37.81
C MET A 1 11.21 29.22 -37.37
N ASP A 2 11.93 28.60 -36.44
CA ASP A 2 11.64 27.27 -35.92
C ASP A 2 10.53 27.36 -34.89
N THR A 3 9.35 26.87 -35.23
CA THR A 3 8.27 26.72 -34.26
C THR A 3 8.36 25.29 -33.70
N LYS A 4 9.15 25.10 -32.63
CA LYS A 4 9.08 23.88 -31.82
C LYS A 4 7.72 23.86 -31.14
N VAL A 5 6.82 23.03 -31.66
CA VAL A 5 5.59 22.65 -30.96
C VAL A 5 6.00 21.87 -29.73
N VAL A 6 5.97 22.51 -28.56
CA VAL A 6 6.09 21.83 -27.27
C VAL A 6 4.78 21.07 -27.08
N SER A 7 4.78 19.78 -27.42
CA SER A 7 3.71 18.87 -27.06
C SER A 7 3.62 18.83 -25.54
N ARG A 8 2.57 19.45 -24.99
CA ARG A 8 2.28 19.44 -23.56
C ARG A 8 1.82 18.04 -23.19
N ALA A 9 2.74 17.21 -22.69
CA ALA A 9 2.43 15.89 -22.15
C ALA A 9 1.60 16.08 -20.87
N PHE A 10 0.28 15.97 -21.00
CA PHE A 10 -0.62 15.93 -19.85
C PHE A 10 -0.60 14.50 -19.29
N ALA A 11 -0.27 14.39 -18.00
CA ALA A 11 -0.44 13.19 -17.16
C ALA A 11 0.44 11.96 -17.47
N GLY A 12 1.77 12.09 -17.35
CA GLY A 12 2.66 10.93 -17.15
C GLY A 12 3.13 10.85 -15.70
N SER A 13 3.14 9.65 -15.10
CA SER A 13 3.85 9.43 -13.84
C SER A 13 5.37 9.47 -14.09
N LEU A 14 6.14 10.02 -13.15
CA LEU A 14 7.59 9.98 -13.24
C LEU A 14 8.03 8.51 -13.16
N PRO A 15 8.79 7.96 -14.14
CA PRO A 15 9.33 6.62 -14.01
C PRO A 15 10.19 6.52 -12.75
N VAL A 16 9.91 5.51 -11.92
CA VAL A 16 10.68 5.22 -10.71
C VAL A 16 11.19 3.80 -10.79
N ASP A 17 12.49 3.63 -10.56
CA ASP A 17 13.11 2.31 -10.50
C ASP A 17 12.43 1.44 -9.43
N SER A 18 12.36 0.13 -9.71
CA SER A 18 11.89 -0.84 -8.73
C SER A 18 12.74 -0.79 -7.45
N VAL A 19 12.11 -0.49 -6.32
CA VAL A 19 12.78 -0.45 -5.01
C VAL A 19 13.38 -1.81 -4.64
N GLN A 20 12.71 -2.91 -5.03
CA GLN A 20 13.24 -4.26 -4.86
C GLN A 20 14.56 -4.46 -5.64
N ALA A 21 14.64 -3.93 -6.87
CA ALA A 21 15.87 -3.97 -7.67
C ALA A 21 16.95 -3.00 -7.16
N LEU A 22 16.57 -1.90 -6.52
CA LEU A 22 17.53 -1.02 -5.83
C LEU A 22 18.12 -1.69 -4.59
N ALA A 23 17.28 -2.40 -3.82
CA ALA A 23 17.71 -3.11 -2.62
C ALA A 23 18.73 -4.23 -2.93
N SER A 24 18.57 -4.95 -4.04
CA SER A 24 19.50 -6.01 -4.45
C SER A 24 20.88 -5.50 -4.88
N LYS A 25 21.02 -4.20 -5.20
CA LYS A 25 22.29 -3.56 -5.60
C LYS A 25 23.21 -3.24 -4.41
N ASN A 26 22.81 -3.50 -3.16
CA ASN A 26 23.61 -3.25 -1.95
C ASN A 26 24.20 -1.82 -1.90
N LEU A 27 23.37 -0.81 -2.19
CA LEU A 27 23.80 0.59 -2.18
C LEU A 27 24.22 1.02 -0.78
N LYS A 28 25.31 1.80 -0.68
CA LYS A 28 25.80 2.33 0.60
C LYS A 28 24.92 3.45 1.17
N ASN A 29 24.24 4.18 0.31
CA ASN A 29 23.43 5.33 0.66
C ASN A 29 22.02 5.19 0.05
N ILE A 30 21.01 5.65 0.80
CA ILE A 30 19.64 5.74 0.30
C ILE A 30 19.56 6.87 -0.74
N PRO A 31 18.97 6.64 -1.94
CA PRO A 31 18.81 7.70 -2.92
C PRO A 31 18.00 8.87 -2.36
N SER A 32 18.41 10.10 -2.67
CA SER A 32 17.84 11.32 -2.09
C SER A 32 16.32 11.45 -2.25
N ARG A 33 15.74 10.88 -3.31
CA ARG A 33 14.29 10.85 -3.56
C ARG A 33 13.49 10.13 -2.44
N TYR A 34 14.09 9.17 -1.74
CA TYR A 34 13.44 8.43 -0.65
C TYR A 34 13.72 9.01 0.74
N ILE A 35 14.59 10.03 0.83
CA ILE A 35 14.89 10.70 2.09
C ILE A 35 13.72 11.64 2.40
N ARG A 36 13.00 11.36 3.49
CA ARG A 36 11.96 12.26 3.97
C ARG A 36 12.60 13.44 4.71
N PRO A 37 12.10 14.68 4.53
CA PRO A 37 12.45 15.78 5.41
C PRO A 37 12.21 15.38 6.86
N GLU A 38 13.06 15.85 7.77
CA GLU A 38 12.88 15.66 9.20
C GLU A 38 11.65 16.46 9.64
N VAL A 39 10.50 15.80 9.61
CA VAL A 39 9.28 16.30 10.23
C VAL A 39 9.31 15.76 11.65
N GLU A 40 9.26 16.65 12.64
CA GLU A 40 9.06 16.29 14.05
C GLU A 40 7.65 15.70 14.21
N ILE A 41 7.44 14.47 13.74
CA ILE A 41 6.25 13.71 14.08
C ILE A 41 6.48 13.21 15.50
N VAL A 42 6.06 14.00 16.48
CA VAL A 42 5.97 13.56 17.87
C VAL A 42 4.82 12.56 17.96
N VAL A 43 5.07 11.32 17.53
CA VAL A 43 4.14 10.22 17.77
C VAL A 43 4.34 9.81 19.23
N SER A 44 3.43 10.23 20.10
CA SER A 44 3.30 9.60 21.42
C SER A 44 2.78 8.19 21.19
N ILE A 45 3.67 7.21 21.19
CA ILE A 45 3.31 5.79 21.10
C ILE A 45 2.77 5.40 22.47
N ASP A 46 1.45 5.36 22.59
CA ASP A 46 0.79 4.72 23.73
C ASP A 46 0.61 3.24 23.43
N GLU A 47 1.53 2.40 23.93
CA GLU A 47 1.48 0.95 23.78
C GLU A 47 0.24 0.32 24.44
N SER A 48 -0.50 1.07 25.27
CA SER A 48 -1.76 0.60 25.86
C SER A 48 -2.96 0.75 24.91
N GLN A 49 -2.82 1.54 23.84
CA GLN A 49 -3.90 1.78 22.89
C GLN A 49 -4.00 0.64 21.87
N GLN A 50 -4.87 -0.34 22.16
CA GLN A 50 -5.20 -1.40 21.20
C GLN A 50 -6.20 -0.90 20.16
N PHE A 51 -5.92 -1.16 18.88
CA PHE A 51 -6.88 -0.90 17.81
C PHE A 51 -8.16 -1.72 18.03
N PRO A 52 -9.35 -1.17 17.71
CA PRO A 52 -10.59 -1.93 17.79
C PRO A 52 -10.51 -3.20 16.93
N VAL A 53 -10.94 -4.33 17.49
CA VAL A 53 -11.09 -5.61 16.77
C VAL A 53 -12.57 -5.93 16.68
N ILE A 54 -13.12 -6.10 15.49
CA ILE A 54 -14.54 -6.36 15.26
C ILE A 54 -14.74 -7.82 14.84
N ASP A 55 -15.60 -8.52 15.56
CA ASP A 55 -16.01 -9.89 15.27
C ASP A 55 -17.20 -9.87 14.29
N VAL A 56 -16.93 -10.15 13.02
CA VAL A 56 -17.95 -10.09 11.96
C VAL A 56 -19.07 -11.10 12.21
N SER A 57 -18.77 -12.24 12.86
CA SER A 57 -19.76 -13.26 13.18
C SER A 57 -20.80 -12.83 14.23
N LYS A 58 -20.56 -11.71 14.92
CA LYS A 58 -21.44 -11.16 15.97
C LYS A 58 -22.08 -9.83 15.60
N LEU A 59 -22.04 -9.42 14.33
CA LEU A 59 -22.59 -8.13 13.89
C LEU A 59 -24.12 -8.03 13.98
N ASP A 60 -24.82 -9.13 14.25
CA ASP A 60 -26.24 -9.15 14.63
C ASP A 60 -26.48 -8.74 16.08
N HIS A 61 -25.44 -8.74 16.93
CA HIS A 61 -25.50 -8.29 18.31
C HIS A 61 -25.29 -6.77 18.39
N ASP A 62 -26.18 -6.09 19.10
CA ASP A 62 -26.17 -4.62 19.28
C ASP A 62 -24.83 -4.10 19.85
N ASP A 63 -24.19 -4.86 20.74
CA ASP A 63 -22.89 -4.49 21.31
C ASP A 63 -21.77 -4.42 20.26
N GLU A 64 -21.73 -5.38 19.33
CA GLU A 64 -20.70 -5.42 18.28
C GLU A 64 -20.98 -4.36 17.21
N GLN A 65 -22.26 -4.07 16.91
CA GLN A 65 -22.65 -2.95 16.04
C GLN A 65 -22.22 -1.60 16.64
N LYS A 66 -22.46 -1.38 17.95
CA LYS A 66 -22.02 -0.18 18.66
C LYS A 66 -20.50 -0.06 18.67
N LYS A 67 -19.79 -1.17 18.83
CA LYS A 67 -18.33 -1.22 18.75
C LYS A 67 -17.82 -0.84 17.37
N LEU A 68 -18.41 -1.39 16.30
CA LEU A 68 -18.09 -1.02 14.92
C LEU A 68 -18.37 0.47 14.66
N HIS A 69 -19.52 0.98 15.11
CA HIS A 69 -19.85 2.39 14.98
C HIS A 69 -18.80 3.30 15.65
N ARG A 70 -18.39 2.97 16.87
CA ARG A 70 -17.33 3.71 17.60
C ARG A 70 -15.99 3.60 16.90
N ALA A 71 -15.60 2.43 16.41
CA ALA A 71 -14.37 2.25 15.65
C ALA A 71 -14.34 3.13 14.40
N CYS A 72 -15.44 3.18 13.63
CA CYS A 72 -15.55 4.05 12.47
C CYS A 72 -15.46 5.54 12.83
N LYS A 73 -16.13 5.96 13.92
CA LYS A 73 -16.24 7.38 14.31
C LYS A 73 -14.98 7.92 14.98
N ASP A 74 -14.43 7.16 15.93
CA ASP A 74 -13.40 7.64 16.85
C ASP A 74 -11.99 7.28 16.35
N TRP A 75 -11.87 6.19 15.57
CA TRP A 75 -10.57 5.69 15.07
C TRP A 75 -10.40 5.83 13.56
N GLY A 76 -11.42 5.51 12.78
CA GLY A 76 -11.30 5.38 11.31
C GLY A 76 -10.49 4.15 10.86
N PHE A 77 -10.08 3.29 11.80
CA PHE A 77 -9.32 2.07 11.57
C PHE A 77 -9.68 0.99 12.60
N PHE A 78 -9.73 -0.27 12.16
CA PHE A 78 -10.01 -1.44 13.00
C PHE A 78 -9.60 -2.72 12.29
N GLN A 79 -9.48 -3.81 13.04
CA GLN A 79 -9.23 -5.15 12.53
C GLN A 79 -10.53 -5.95 12.49
N LEU A 80 -10.69 -6.85 11.52
CA LEU A 80 -11.81 -7.78 11.44
C LEU A 80 -11.35 -9.19 11.77
N ILE A 81 -12.12 -9.91 12.58
CA ILE A 81 -11.96 -11.35 12.82
C ILE A 81 -13.26 -12.09 12.50
N ASN A 82 -13.17 -13.40 12.28
CA ASN A 82 -14.30 -14.25 11.90
C ASN A 82 -15.08 -13.68 10.70
N HIS A 83 -14.36 -13.07 9.75
CA HIS A 83 -14.93 -12.40 8.57
C HIS A 83 -15.49 -13.37 7.51
N GLY A 84 -15.43 -14.69 7.75
CA GLY A 84 -15.99 -15.71 6.86
C GLY A 84 -15.18 -15.98 5.60
N ILE A 85 -13.99 -15.40 5.48
CA ILE A 85 -13.04 -15.71 4.39
C ILE A 85 -12.15 -16.84 4.86
N ALA A 86 -12.04 -17.90 4.06
CA ALA A 86 -11.23 -19.06 4.38
C ALA A 86 -9.75 -18.71 4.53
N ASP A 87 -9.10 -19.24 5.57
CA ASP A 87 -7.69 -18.97 5.85
C ASP A 87 -6.78 -19.46 4.72
N GLU A 88 -7.14 -20.57 4.06
CA GLU A 88 -6.39 -21.11 2.93
C GLU A 88 -6.38 -20.14 1.74
N LEU A 89 -7.45 -19.38 1.54
CA LEU A 89 -7.52 -18.37 0.48
C LEU A 89 -6.61 -17.18 0.79
N ILE A 90 -6.60 -16.73 2.04
CA ILE A 90 -5.71 -15.64 2.49
C ILE A 90 -4.25 -16.07 2.35
N GLU A 91 -3.93 -17.30 2.75
CA GLU A 91 -2.56 -17.81 2.65
C GLU A 91 -2.12 -17.98 1.20
N LYS A 92 -3.00 -18.51 0.34
CA LYS A 92 -2.73 -18.57 -1.10
C LYS A 92 -2.48 -17.18 -1.69
N MET A 93 -3.29 -16.18 -1.34
CA MET A 93 -3.10 -14.80 -1.82
C MET A 93 -1.73 -14.23 -1.41
N LYS A 94 -1.25 -14.52 -0.19
CA LYS A 94 0.11 -14.15 0.23
C LYS A 94 1.18 -14.86 -0.58
N ILE A 95 1.03 -16.17 -0.81
CA ILE A 95 1.97 -16.97 -1.60
C ILE A 95 2.05 -16.44 -3.02
N ASP A 96 0.90 -16.29 -3.70
CA ASP A 96 0.82 -15.81 -5.08
C ASP A 96 1.45 -14.40 -5.20
N THR A 97 1.20 -13.51 -4.23
CA THR A 97 1.82 -12.17 -4.17
C THR A 97 3.36 -12.27 -4.05
N GLN A 98 3.86 -13.11 -3.14
CA GLN A 98 5.29 -13.29 -2.97
C GLN A 98 5.95 -13.90 -4.22
N GLU A 99 5.32 -14.88 -4.84
CA GLU A 99 5.79 -15.52 -6.06
C GLU A 99 5.86 -14.52 -7.22
N PHE A 100 4.83 -13.70 -7.41
CA PHE A 100 4.85 -12.64 -8.40
C PHE A 100 6.04 -11.69 -8.20
N PHE A 101 6.29 -11.21 -6.98
CA PHE A 101 7.42 -10.32 -6.73
C PHE A 101 8.79 -11.01 -6.80
N LYS A 102 8.86 -12.34 -6.72
CA LYS A 102 10.09 -13.12 -6.97
C LYS A 102 10.42 -13.28 -8.46
N LEU A 103 9.46 -13.06 -9.37
CA LEU A 103 9.71 -13.10 -10.81
C LEU A 103 10.76 -12.06 -11.24
N PRO A 104 11.48 -12.30 -12.36
CA PRO A 104 12.35 -11.33 -12.98
C PRO A 104 11.65 -9.99 -13.22
N LEU A 105 12.42 -8.89 -13.16
CA LEU A 105 11.86 -7.54 -13.36
C LEU A 105 11.19 -7.42 -14.73
N GLU A 106 11.80 -7.97 -15.77
CA GLU A 106 11.28 -7.94 -17.15
C GLU A 106 9.84 -8.49 -17.24
N GLU A 107 9.57 -9.61 -16.57
CA GLU A 107 8.25 -10.25 -16.56
C GLU A 107 7.22 -9.39 -15.83
N LYS A 108 7.61 -8.72 -14.75
CA LYS A 108 6.74 -7.78 -14.02
C LYS A 108 6.45 -6.53 -14.85
N MET A 109 7.43 -6.06 -15.63
CA MET A 109 7.30 -4.86 -16.45
C MET A 109 6.38 -5.06 -17.66
N ALA A 110 6.04 -6.29 -18.03
CA ALA A 110 5.01 -6.57 -19.04
C ALA A 110 3.62 -6.00 -18.68
N TYR A 111 3.38 -5.72 -17.40
CA TYR A 111 2.14 -5.15 -16.87
C TYR A 111 2.28 -3.69 -16.43
N ALA A 112 3.42 -3.05 -16.72
CA ALA A 112 3.62 -1.64 -16.38
C ALA A 112 2.79 -0.74 -17.29
N GLN A 113 2.26 0.36 -16.74
CA GLN A 113 1.62 1.40 -17.54
C GLN A 113 2.63 2.01 -18.52
N LEU A 114 2.22 2.14 -19.79
CA LEU A 114 3.07 2.74 -20.81
C LEU A 114 3.21 4.26 -20.60
N PRO A 115 4.36 4.85 -20.95
CA PRO A 115 4.54 6.30 -20.86
C PRO A 115 3.53 7.06 -21.73
N ASN A 116 2.89 8.08 -21.15
CA ASN A 116 1.92 8.97 -21.80
C ASN A 116 0.56 8.33 -22.19
N GLU A 117 0.27 7.11 -21.75
CA GLU A 117 -1.08 6.54 -21.80
C GLU A 117 -1.81 6.96 -20.51
N ILE A 118 -2.91 7.69 -20.66
CA ILE A 118 -3.85 7.94 -19.57
C ILE A 118 -4.86 6.79 -19.60
N GLU A 119 -5.19 6.22 -18.44
CA GLU A 119 -6.43 5.43 -18.31
C GLU A 119 -7.66 6.25 -18.73
#